data_AF-A0A7C5AB81-F1
#
_entry.id   AF-A0A7C5AB81-F1
#
_cell.length_a   1.000
_cell.length_b   1.000
_cell.length_c   1.000
_cell.angle_alpha   90.00
_cell.angle_beta   90.00
_cell.angle_gamma   90.00
#
_symmetry.space_group_name_H-M   'P 1'
#
loop_
_entity.id
_entity.type
_entity.pdbx_description
1 polymer ?
#
loop_
_entity_poly.entity_id
_entity_poly.type
_entity_poly.pdbx_seq_one_letter_code
_entity_poly.pdbx_strand_id
1 'polypeptide(L)' 'MLISETAFGYVAELVRNRAAIVLDSGKEYLVEARLAPLAREEGLPNVDALIERLQDA' A
#
# COMPACT_ATOMS: atom_id res chain seq x y z
N MET A 1 -6.97 -0.15 10.29
CA MET A 1 -7.89 -0.49 9.18
C MET A 1 -7.22 -1.60 8.39
N LEU A 2 -7.91 -2.32 7.52
CA LEU A 2 -7.22 -3.17 6.54
C LEU A 2 -7.24 -2.43 5.22
N ILE A 3 -6.09 -2.35 4.54
CA ILE A 3 -5.96 -1.83 3.17
C ILE A 3 -7.00 -2.48 2.25
N SER A 4 -7.58 -1.69 1.34
CA SER A 4 -8.53 -2.20 0.36
C SER A 4 -7.87 -3.16 -0.65
N GLU A 5 -8.64 -4.08 -1.23
CA GLU A 5 -8.13 -5.02 -2.25
C GLU A 5 -7.54 -4.29 -3.47
N THR A 6 -8.19 -3.21 -3.91
CA THR A 6 -7.71 -2.37 -5.02
C THR A 6 -6.35 -1.74 -4.71
N ALA A 7 -6.21 -1.15 -3.52
CA ALA A 7 -4.97 -0.51 -3.10
C ALA A 7 -3.85 -1.54 -2.87
N PHE A 8 -4.18 -2.71 -2.31
CA PHE A 8 -3.23 -3.82 -2.20
C PHE A 8 -2.75 -4.31 -3.57
N GLY A 9 -3.66 -4.46 -4.54
CA GLY A 9 -3.33 -4.83 -5.91
C GLY A 9 -2.35 -3.86 -6.56
N TYR A 10 -2.58 -2.55 -6.41
CA TYR A 10 -1.66 -1.52 -6.88
C TYR A 10 -0.27 -1.66 -6.25
N VAL A 11 -0.18 -1.83 -4.93
CA VAL A 11 1.11 -2.01 -4.25
C VAL A 11 1.81 -3.28 -4.72
N ALA A 12 1.07 -4.38 -4.85
CA ALA A 12 1.61 -5.65 -5.33
C ALA A 12 2.23 -5.52 -6.73
N GLU A 13 1.57 -4.84 -7.66
CA GLU A 13 2.11 -4.56 -8.98
C GLU A 13 3.32 -3.62 -8.92
N LEU A 14 3.25 -2.55 -8.13
CA LEU A 14 4.32 -1.57 -8.00
C LEU A 14 5.62 -2.22 -7.51
N VAL A 15 5.56 -2.99 -6.43
CA VAL A 15 6.75 -3.63 -5.84
C VAL A 15 7.24 -4.81 -6.68
N ARG A 16 6.35 -5.50 -7.40
CA ARG A 16 6.74 -6.50 -8.39
C ARG A 16 7.56 -5.87 -9.52
N ASN A 17 7.07 -4.76 -10.08
CA ASN A 17 7.70 -4.11 -11.22
C ASN A 17 9.01 -3.38 -10.84
N ARG A 18 9.09 -2.80 -9.64
CA ARG A 18 10.25 -1.99 -9.22
C ARG A 18 11.28 -2.73 -8.38
N ALA A 19 10.89 -3.80 -7.70
CA ALA A 19 11.76 -4.51 -6.75
C ALA A 19 11.71 -6.04 -6.89
N ALA A 20 10.98 -6.59 -7.88
CA ALA A 20 10.78 -8.03 -8.05
C ALA A 20 10.19 -8.74 -6.81
N ILE A 21 9.46 -8.00 -5.96
CA ILE A 21 8.80 -8.53 -4.78
C ILE A 21 7.41 -9.05 -5.19
N VAL A 22 7.09 -10.28 -4.81
CA VAL A 22 5.75 -10.87 -5.03
C VAL A 22 4.98 -10.86 -3.71
N LEU A 23 3.80 -10.23 -3.73
CA LEU A 23 2.86 -10.23 -2.62
C LEU A 23 1.66 -11.11 -2.98
N ASP A 24 1.61 -12.33 -2.46
CA ASP A 24 0.43 -13.19 -2.61
C ASP A 24 -0.73 -12.71 -1.72
N SER A 25 -1.94 -13.18 -2.01
CA SER A 25 -3.13 -12.95 -1.18
C SER A 25 -2.92 -13.39 0.28
N GLY A 26 -3.60 -12.70 1.19
CA GLY A 26 -3.45 -12.92 2.64
C GLY A 26 -2.28 -12.14 3.27
N LYS A 27 -1.53 -11.38 2.47
CA LYS A 27 -0.42 -10.52 2.94
C LYS A 27 -0.83 -9.05 3.10
N GLU A 28 -2.12 -8.72 3.02
CA GLU A 28 -2.66 -7.36 3.08
C GLU A 28 -2.26 -6.67 4.39
N TYR A 29 -2.32 -7.41 5.50
CA TYR A 29 -1.93 -6.89 6.81
C TYR A 29 -0.44 -6.50 6.89
N LEU A 30 0.45 -7.14 6.12
CA LEU A 30 1.88 -6.81 6.10
C LEU A 30 2.13 -5.50 5.37
N VAL A 31 1.34 -5.21 4.33
CA VAL A 31 1.39 -3.95 3.60
C VAL A 31 0.84 -2.83 4.47
N GLU A 32 -0.33 -3.04 5.08
CA GLU A 32 -0.92 -2.09 6.02
C GLU A 32 0.06 -1.71 7.14
N ALA A 33 0.65 -2.71 7.81
CA ALA A 33 1.56 -2.47 8.93
C ALA A 33 2.84 -1.71 8.51
N ARG A 34 3.33 -1.91 7.29
CA ARG A 34 4.53 -1.24 6.76
C ARG A 34 4.27 0.18 6.28
N LEU A 35 3.09 0.43 5.70
CA LEU A 35 2.76 1.72 5.09
C LEU A 35 2.01 2.66 6.06
N ALA A 36 1.36 2.14 7.10
CA ALA A 36 0.65 2.96 8.07
C ALA A 36 1.53 4.01 8.77
N PRO A 37 2.81 3.74 9.14
CA PRO A 37 3.70 4.78 9.63
C PRO A 37 3.93 5.91 8.62
N LEU A 38 4.14 5.56 7.35
CA LEU A 38 4.36 6.55 6.28
C LEU A 38 3.11 7.40 6.03
N ALA A 39 1.92 6.80 6.04
CA ALA A 39 0.67 7.56 5.93
C ALA A 39 0.55 8.59 7.06
N ARG A 40 0.92 8.23 8.30
CA ARG A 40 0.92 9.16 9.44
C ARG A 40 1.93 10.28 9.28
N GLU A 41 3.15 9.98 8.81
CA GLU A 41 4.20 10.97 8.57
C GLU A 41 3.79 11.99 7.50
N GLU A 42 3.07 11.54 6.46
CA GLU A 42 2.53 12.39 5.40
C GLU A 42 1.22 13.11 5.78
N GLY A 43 0.74 12.93 7.02
CA GLY A 43 -0.51 13.56 7.51
C GLY A 43 -1.78 12.97 6.89
N LEU A 44 -1.72 11.76 6.33
CA LEU A 44 -2.81 11.07 5.68
C LEU A 44 -3.57 10.17 6.68
N PRO A 45 -4.90 10.00 6.49
CA PRO A 45 -5.74 9.30 7.46
C PRO A 45 -5.51 7.79 7.52
N ASN A 46 -5.04 7.17 6.43
CA ASN A 46 -4.85 5.73 6.31
C ASN A 46 -3.97 5.38 5.10
N VAL A 47 -3.69 4.09 4.93
CA VAL A 47 -2.86 3.57 3.83
C VAL A 47 -3.53 3.71 2.47
N ASP A 48 -4.86 3.60 2.39
CA ASP A 48 -5.58 3.81 1.12
C ASP A 48 -5.38 5.23 0.59
N ALA A 49 -5.50 6.26 1.44
CA ALA A 49 -5.26 7.66 1.07
C ALA A 49 -3.80 7.93 0.64
N LEU A 50 -2.84 7.21 1.23
CA LEU A 50 -1.44 7.24 0.79
C LEU A 50 -1.29 6.69 -0.64
N ILE A 51 -1.98 5.59 -0.94
CA ILE A 51 -1.91 4.96 -2.26
C ILE A 51 -2.65 5.79 -3.31
N GLU A 52 -3.81 6.36 -2.99
CA GLU A 52 -4.51 7.31 -3.86
C GLU A 52 -3.59 8.48 -4.25
N ARG A 53 -2.92 9.09 -3.28
CA ARG A 53 -1.96 10.18 -3.54
C ARG A 53 -0.78 9.76 -4.43
N LEU A 54 -0.32 8.50 -4.34
CA LEU A 54 0.75 7.96 -5.19
C LEU A 54 0.29 7.70 -6.63
N GLN A 55 -1.00 7.43 -6.85
CA GLN A 55 -1.58 7.23 -8.18
C GLN A 55 -1.80 8.54 -8.92
N ASP A 56 -2.07 9.62 -8.19
CA ASP A 56 -2.27 10.97 -8.74
C ASP A 56 -0.96 11.70 -9.09
N ALA A 57 0.20 11.13 -8.73
CA ALA A 57 1.54 11.71 -8.93
C ALA A 57 2.25 11.15 -10.17
#